data_AF-A0A162NEE9-F1
#
_entry.id   AF-A0A162NEE9-F1
#
_cell.length_a   1.000
_cell.length_b   1.000
_cell.length_c   1.000
_cell.angle_alpha   90.00
_cell.angle_beta   90.00
_cell.angle_gamma   90.00
#
_symmetry.space_group_name_H-M   'P 1'
#
loop_
_entity.id
_entity.type
_entity.pdbx_description
1 polymer ?
#
loop_
_entity_poly.entity_id
_entity_poly.type
_entity_poly.pdbx_seq_one_letter_code
_entity_poly.pdbx_strand_id
1 'polypeptide(L)'
;MDDIHVKTSPLIFDSSQPTPVPNNDDAKNLEFIKIIKNFGISCEAHEMIACHFNKILETSTDITYRACFSYLGDKLLERFSFVKGDKYDICHNDCKLYNGSHETVCSNCGEARYKNNAKDKDGLIISVKTMIQISLTRQLALCLADNTIRNEMIYCHNHQSSQNGNKSDVFDGQAYQSIKHLFSDENYIAILLSVDDFHCKNHWELL
;
A
#
# COMPACT_ATOMS: atom_id res chain seq x y z
N MET A 1 1.70 -32.18 29.00
CA MET A 1 1.26 -31.57 27.73
C MET A 1 1.05 -30.13 28.13
N ASP A 2 2.09 -29.33 27.95
CA ASP A 2 2.20 -28.02 28.58
C ASP A 2 1.44 -27.00 27.75
N ASP A 3 0.42 -26.39 28.37
CA ASP A 3 -0.35 -25.29 27.81
C ASP A 3 0.57 -24.08 27.61
N ILE A 4 1.02 -23.88 26.37
CA ILE A 4 1.67 -22.64 25.96
C ILE A 4 0.57 -21.59 25.87
N HIS A 5 0.36 -20.86 26.97
CA HIS A 5 -0.43 -19.64 27.00
C HIS A 5 0.28 -18.59 26.12
N VAL A 6 0.00 -18.60 24.82
CA VAL A 6 0.44 -17.55 23.89
C VAL A 6 -0.31 -16.29 24.28
N LYS A 7 0.36 -15.45 25.06
CA LYS A 7 -0.13 -14.12 25.43
C LYS A 7 -0.03 -13.26 24.16
N THR A 8 -1.09 -13.26 23.36
CA THR A 8 -1.24 -12.36 22.22
C THR A 8 -1.37 -10.94 22.75
N SER A 9 -0.27 -10.18 22.70
CA SER A 9 -0.34 -8.73 22.86
C SER A 9 -1.18 -8.17 21.72
N PRO A 10 -2.13 -7.25 21.99
CA PRO A 10 -2.84 -6.55 20.93
C PRO A 10 -1.81 -5.86 20.04
N LEU A 11 -1.86 -6.12 18.74
CA LEU A 11 -1.09 -5.35 17.75
C LEU A 11 -1.68 -3.93 17.74
N ILE A 12 -1.11 -3.05 18.56
CA ILE A 12 -1.43 -1.62 18.55
C ILE A 12 -0.69 -1.03 17.37
N PHE A 13 -1.39 -0.90 16.24
CA PHE A 13 -0.90 -0.15 15.09
C PHE A 13 -0.95 1.34 15.46
N ASP A 14 0.22 1.93 15.68
CA ASP A 14 0.33 3.37 15.93
C ASP A 14 0.13 4.14 14.61
N SER A 15 -1.13 4.48 14.32
CA SER A 15 -1.53 5.33 13.19
C SER A 15 -1.48 6.82 13.53
N SER A 16 -0.84 7.21 14.64
CA SER A 16 -0.98 8.54 15.26
C SER A 16 -0.42 9.73 14.50
N GLN A 17 0.21 9.56 13.33
CA GLN A 17 0.57 10.70 12.49
C GLN A 17 -0.71 11.22 11.83
N PRO A 18 -1.23 12.40 12.23
CA PRO A 18 -2.41 12.95 11.58
C PRO A 18 -2.01 13.23 10.12
N THR A 19 -2.78 12.71 9.16
CA THR A 19 -2.65 13.23 7.80
C THR A 19 -2.95 14.72 7.86
N PRO A 20 -2.16 15.56 7.16
CA PRO A 20 -2.52 16.96 7.04
C PRO A 20 -3.95 17.02 6.50
N VAL A 21 -4.80 17.87 7.07
CA VAL A 21 -6.15 18.05 6.54
C VAL A 21 -6.03 18.83 5.23
N PRO A 22 -6.45 18.28 4.08
CA PRO A 22 -6.37 19.01 2.83
C PRO A 22 -7.27 20.24 2.90
N ASN A 23 -6.78 21.36 2.36
CA ASN A 23 -7.65 22.51 2.13
C ASN A 23 -8.69 22.16 1.04
N ASN A 24 -9.66 23.04 0.81
CA ASN A 24 -10.75 22.79 -0.13
C ASN A 24 -10.27 22.47 -1.56
N ASP A 25 -9.22 23.15 -2.04
CA ASP A 25 -8.71 22.96 -3.40
C ASP A 25 -7.85 21.69 -3.50
N ASP A 26 -7.08 21.38 -2.46
CA ASP A 26 -6.35 20.11 -2.34
C ASP A 26 -7.34 18.93 -2.32
N ALA A 27 -8.47 19.05 -1.58
CA ALA A 27 -9.49 18.00 -1.52
C ALA A 27 -10.14 17.75 -2.89
N LYS A 28 -10.51 18.81 -3.62
CA LYS A 28 -11.03 18.69 -4.99
C LYS A 28 -10.02 18.06 -5.94
N ASN A 29 -8.75 18.45 -5.83
CA ASN A 29 -7.69 17.89 -6.65
C ASN A 29 -7.41 16.42 -6.31
N LEU A 30 -7.46 16.03 -5.03
CA LEU A 30 -7.37 14.63 -4.62
C LEU A 30 -8.47 13.78 -5.25
N GLU A 31 -9.73 14.25 -5.23
CA GLU A 31 -10.84 13.56 -5.91
C GLU A 31 -10.64 13.50 -7.43
N PHE A 32 -10.16 14.58 -8.05
CA PHE A 32 -9.85 14.59 -9.47
C PHE A 32 -8.78 13.54 -9.83
N ILE A 33 -7.70 13.45 -9.06
CA ILE A 33 -6.63 12.46 -9.29
C ILE A 33 -7.13 11.03 -9.08
N LYS A 34 -7.99 10.79 -8.08
CA LYS A 34 -8.63 9.47 -7.89
C LYS A 34 -9.40 9.05 -9.13
N ILE A 35 -10.15 9.97 -9.75
CA ILE A 35 -10.86 9.69 -11.00
C ILE A 35 -9.87 9.31 -12.11
N ILE A 36 -8.81 10.11 -12.31
CA ILE A 36 -7.76 9.82 -13.31
C ILE A 36 -7.21 8.39 -13.14
N LYS A 37 -6.87 8.01 -11.90
CA LYS A 37 -6.33 6.68 -11.57
C LYS A 37 -7.35 5.56 -11.76
N ASN A 38 -8.58 5.74 -11.30
CA ASN A 38 -9.63 4.72 -11.39
C ASN A 38 -9.97 4.35 -12.83
N PHE A 39 -9.82 5.29 -13.76
CA PHE A 39 -10.05 5.06 -15.19
C PHE A 39 -8.78 4.77 -15.98
N GLY A 40 -7.61 4.65 -15.33
CA GLY A 40 -6.34 4.38 -15.99
C GLY A 40 -5.97 5.46 -17.02
N ILE A 41 -6.35 6.71 -16.77
CA ILE A 41 -6.09 7.82 -17.69
C ILE A 41 -4.58 8.10 -17.70
N SER A 42 -3.99 8.15 -18.90
CA SER A 42 -2.55 8.39 -19.05
C SER A 42 -2.15 9.79 -18.57
N CYS A 43 -0.89 9.98 -18.18
CA CYS A 43 -0.36 11.28 -17.78
C CYS A 43 -0.60 12.36 -18.85
N GLU A 44 -0.38 12.04 -20.12
CA GLU A 44 -0.63 12.97 -21.24
C GLU A 44 -2.11 13.36 -21.32
N ALA A 45 -3.02 12.38 -21.21
CA ALA A 45 -4.45 12.65 -21.22
C ALA A 45 -4.88 13.48 -19.99
N HIS A 46 -4.32 13.20 -18.81
CA HIS A 46 -4.55 14.02 -17.61
C HIS A 46 -4.09 15.46 -17.84
N GLU A 47 -2.91 15.68 -18.40
CA GLU A 47 -2.41 17.03 -18.72
C GLU A 47 -3.35 17.78 -19.68
N MET A 48 -3.83 17.10 -20.73
CA MET A 48 -4.79 17.68 -21.67
C MET A 48 -6.12 18.06 -21.00
N ILE A 49 -6.66 17.17 -20.16
CA ILE A 49 -7.91 17.41 -19.41
C ILE A 49 -7.73 18.59 -18.46
N ALA A 50 -6.68 18.58 -17.64
CA ALA A 50 -6.39 19.64 -16.68
C ALA A 50 -6.20 20.99 -17.38
N CYS A 51 -5.46 21.01 -18.50
CA CYS A 51 -5.27 22.22 -19.31
C CYS A 51 -6.58 22.77 -19.85
N HIS A 52 -7.41 21.92 -20.46
CA HIS A 52 -8.70 22.33 -21.00
C HIS A 52 -9.63 22.83 -19.90
N PHE A 53 -9.72 22.11 -18.79
CA PHE A 53 -10.56 22.49 -17.66
C PHE A 53 -10.12 23.83 -17.05
N ASN A 54 -8.83 24.03 -16.83
CA ASN A 54 -8.31 25.29 -16.30
C ASN A 54 -8.58 26.48 -17.23
N LYS A 55 -8.52 26.30 -18.55
CA LYS A 55 -8.93 27.34 -19.52
C LYS A 55 -10.40 27.72 -19.37
N ILE A 56 -11.28 26.76 -19.11
CA ILE A 56 -12.70 27.05 -18.84
C ILE A 56 -12.82 27.85 -17.55
N LEU A 57 -12.13 27.44 -16.47
CA LEU A 57 -12.18 28.13 -15.18
C LEU A 57 -11.61 29.55 -15.23
N GLU A 58 -10.61 29.80 -16.08
CA GLU A 58 -10.06 31.13 -16.34
C GLU A 58 -11.07 32.12 -16.92
N THR A 59 -12.16 31.65 -17.53
CA THR A 59 -13.22 32.54 -18.02
C THR A 59 -14.03 33.19 -16.89
N SER A 60 -13.94 32.68 -15.67
CA SER A 60 -14.61 33.23 -14.48
C SER A 60 -13.62 33.93 -13.55
N THR A 61 -13.94 35.17 -13.17
CA THR A 61 -13.17 35.94 -12.18
C THR A 61 -13.42 35.48 -10.74
N ASP A 62 -14.53 34.78 -10.50
CA ASP A 62 -14.97 34.39 -9.16
C ASP A 62 -14.44 33.00 -8.75
N ILE A 63 -13.87 32.24 -9.70
CA ILE A 63 -13.36 30.89 -9.46
C ILE A 63 -11.83 30.90 -9.38
N THR A 64 -11.33 30.74 -8.16
CA THR A 64 -9.89 30.67 -7.87
C THR A 64 -9.32 29.25 -8.00
N TYR A 65 -10.17 28.22 -7.97
CA TYR A 65 -9.74 26.82 -8.08
C TYR A 65 -9.05 26.54 -9.42
N ARG A 66 -8.00 25.71 -9.39
CA ARG A 66 -7.35 25.15 -10.58
C ARG A 66 -7.13 23.66 -10.40
N ALA A 67 -7.47 22.90 -11.42
CA ALA A 67 -7.18 21.47 -11.50
C ALA A 67 -5.67 21.27 -11.63
N CYS A 68 -5.14 20.33 -10.85
CA CYS A 68 -3.74 20.00 -10.85
C CYS A 68 -3.35 19.18 -12.10
N PHE A 69 -2.14 19.45 -12.58
CA PHE A 69 -1.46 18.60 -13.56
C PHE A 69 -0.92 17.34 -12.89
N SER A 70 -0.67 16.29 -13.69
CA SER A 70 -0.20 14.97 -13.22
C SER A 70 0.90 15.06 -12.17
N TYR A 71 2.00 15.76 -12.46
CA TYR A 71 3.12 15.90 -11.51
C TYR A 71 2.75 16.54 -10.16
N LEU A 72 1.86 17.54 -10.17
CA LEU A 72 1.39 18.17 -8.93
C LEU A 72 0.42 17.24 -8.18
N GLY A 73 -0.36 16.46 -8.92
CA GLY A 73 -1.24 15.46 -8.35
C GLY A 73 -0.48 14.35 -7.63
N ASP A 74 0.62 13.87 -8.19
CA ASP A 74 1.46 12.87 -7.52
C ASP A 74 2.07 13.39 -6.22
N LYS A 75 2.54 14.64 -6.20
CA LYS A 75 3.01 15.30 -4.97
C LYS A 75 1.90 15.49 -3.94
N LEU A 76 0.69 15.76 -4.41
CA LEU A 76 -0.47 15.95 -3.55
C LEU A 76 -0.86 14.61 -2.91
N LEU A 77 -0.91 13.55 -3.71
CA LEU A 77 -1.08 12.19 -3.22
C LEU A 77 0.01 11.82 -2.23
N GLU A 78 1.28 12.06 -2.53
CA GLU A 78 2.38 11.77 -1.59
C GLU A 78 2.17 12.48 -0.25
N ARG A 79 1.85 13.79 -0.27
CA ARG A 79 1.63 14.61 0.94
C ARG A 79 0.45 14.13 1.79
N PHE A 80 -0.64 13.71 1.14
CA PHE A 80 -1.88 13.30 1.81
C PHE A 80 -2.04 11.78 1.91
N SER A 81 -1.08 11.01 1.41
CA SER A 81 -1.05 9.56 1.56
C SER A 81 -0.60 9.23 2.96
N PHE A 82 -1.37 8.38 3.63
CA PHE A 82 -0.93 7.69 4.85
C PHE A 82 0.14 6.64 4.56
N VAL A 83 0.55 6.49 3.29
CA VAL A 83 1.32 5.36 2.78
C VAL A 83 2.70 5.83 2.34
N LYS A 84 3.56 6.13 3.32
CA LYS A 84 4.98 6.33 3.03
C LYS A 84 5.66 4.96 3.02
N GLY A 85 6.12 4.55 1.85
CA GLY A 85 7.02 3.42 1.71
C GLY A 85 8.42 3.77 2.21
N ASP A 86 9.07 2.80 2.84
CA ASP A 86 10.47 2.90 3.20
C ASP A 86 11.32 2.53 1.99
N LYS A 87 12.41 3.27 1.78
CA LYS A 87 13.33 3.01 0.68
C LYS A 87 14.41 2.05 1.17
N TYR A 88 14.52 0.92 0.48
CA TYR A 88 15.51 -0.10 0.75
C TYR A 88 16.50 -0.22 -0.40
N ASP A 89 17.76 -0.48 -0.05
CA ASP A 89 18.75 -0.89 -1.02
C ASP A 89 18.48 -2.34 -1.40
N ILE A 90 18.61 -2.66 -2.68
CA ILE A 90 18.45 -4.03 -3.18
C ILE A 90 19.62 -4.40 -4.07
N CYS A 91 19.87 -5.70 -4.19
CA CYS A 91 20.86 -6.22 -5.12
C CYS A 91 20.51 -5.83 -6.56
N HIS A 92 21.51 -5.57 -7.40
CA HIS A 92 21.31 -5.25 -8.82
C HIS A 92 20.44 -6.30 -9.53
N ASN A 93 20.73 -7.58 -9.26
CA ASN A 93 20.02 -8.75 -9.79
C ASN A 93 18.83 -9.20 -8.91
N ASP A 94 18.31 -8.33 -8.05
CA ASP A 94 17.12 -8.58 -7.20
C ASP A 94 17.23 -9.81 -6.26
N CYS A 95 18.44 -10.31 -6.01
CA CYS A 95 18.64 -11.52 -5.20
C CYS A 95 18.27 -11.34 -3.73
N LYS A 96 18.40 -10.11 -3.21
CA LYS A 96 18.06 -9.78 -1.82
C LYS A 96 17.86 -8.27 -1.61
N LEU A 97 17.18 -7.97 -0.52
CA LEU A 97 17.05 -6.64 0.07
C LEU A 97 18.05 -6.47 1.21
N TYR A 98 18.68 -5.30 1.30
CA TYR A 98 19.60 -4.98 2.38
C TYR A 98 18.85 -4.23 3.49
N ASN A 99 18.61 -4.88 4.63
CA ASN A 99 17.98 -4.26 5.79
C ASN A 99 18.98 -4.16 6.94
N GLY A 100 19.57 -2.98 7.13
CA GLY A 100 20.53 -2.73 8.22
C GLY A 100 21.87 -3.47 8.12
N SER A 101 22.16 -4.19 7.03
CA SER A 101 23.43 -4.91 6.90
C SER A 101 24.57 -3.96 6.48
N HIS A 102 25.76 -4.16 7.05
CA HIS A 102 27.01 -3.51 6.61
C HIS A 102 27.57 -4.12 5.32
N GLU A 103 26.82 -5.02 4.69
CA GLU A 103 27.23 -5.69 3.47
C GLU A 103 27.31 -4.68 2.32
N THR A 104 28.45 -4.69 1.64
CA THR A 104 28.73 -3.87 0.46
C THR A 104 28.64 -4.66 -0.84
N VAL A 105 28.52 -5.99 -0.75
CA VAL A 105 28.47 -6.94 -1.86
C VAL A 105 27.38 -7.97 -1.62
N CYS A 106 26.69 -8.38 -2.67
CA CYS A 106 25.66 -9.41 -2.60
C CYS A 106 26.29 -10.78 -2.35
N SER A 107 25.86 -11.45 -1.27
CA SER A 107 26.28 -12.83 -0.94
C SER A 107 25.85 -13.86 -2.00
N ASN A 108 24.83 -13.58 -2.80
CA ASN A 108 24.24 -14.55 -3.72
C ASN A 108 24.82 -14.45 -5.14
N CYS A 109 25.13 -13.25 -5.63
CA CYS A 109 25.65 -13.05 -6.99
C CYS A 109 26.97 -12.28 -7.07
N GLY A 110 27.53 -11.82 -5.94
CA GLY A 110 28.80 -11.08 -5.92
C GLY A 110 28.72 -9.64 -6.42
N GLU A 111 27.54 -9.15 -6.83
CA GLU A 111 27.37 -7.78 -7.30
C GLU A 111 27.53 -6.74 -6.19
N ALA A 112 28.11 -5.60 -6.52
CA ALA A 112 28.26 -4.49 -5.60
C ALA A 112 26.89 -3.89 -5.22
N ARG A 113 26.73 -3.57 -3.93
CA ARG A 113 25.56 -2.85 -3.44
C ARG A 113 25.58 -1.38 -3.85
N TYR A 114 26.75 -0.76 -3.84
CA TYR A 114 26.90 0.69 -4.02
C TYR A 114 27.59 1.03 -5.34
N LYS A 115 27.24 2.18 -5.91
CA LYS A 115 27.92 2.71 -7.09
C LYS A 115 29.31 3.22 -6.72
N ASN A 116 30.32 2.84 -7.50
CA ASN A 116 31.70 3.26 -7.26
C ASN A 116 31.83 4.79 -7.26
N ASN A 117 32.32 5.35 -6.15
CA ASN A 117 32.60 6.78 -5.96
C ASN A 117 31.42 7.74 -6.19
N ALA A 118 30.18 7.24 -6.24
CA ALA A 118 29.00 8.08 -6.40
C ALA A 118 28.41 8.44 -5.04
N LYS A 119 28.37 9.73 -4.74
CA LYS A 119 27.69 10.30 -3.58
C LYS A 119 26.52 11.16 -4.03
N ASP A 120 25.46 11.20 -3.24
CA ASP A 120 24.36 12.11 -3.48
C ASP A 120 24.71 13.55 -3.05
N LYS A 121 23.72 14.45 -3.14
CA LYS A 121 23.89 15.87 -2.81
C LYS A 121 24.28 16.10 -1.35
N ASP A 122 23.96 15.15 -0.48
CA ASP A 122 24.23 15.20 0.96
C ASP A 122 25.50 14.41 1.33
N GLY A 123 26.21 13.88 0.34
CA GLY A 123 27.45 13.14 0.53
C GLY A 123 27.26 11.67 0.92
N LEU A 124 26.03 11.14 0.87
CA LEU A 124 25.72 9.75 1.18
C LEU A 124 26.03 8.83 0.00
N ILE A 125 26.45 7.61 0.30
CA ILE A 125 26.79 6.59 -0.70
C ILE A 125 25.52 6.16 -1.42
N ILE A 126 25.57 6.13 -2.75
CA ILE A 126 24.40 5.79 -3.59
C ILE A 126 24.38 4.28 -3.85
N SER A 127 23.25 3.63 -3.53
CA SER A 127 22.99 2.24 -3.93
C SER A 127 22.87 2.08 -5.44
N VAL A 128 23.31 0.94 -5.97
CA VAL A 128 23.15 0.58 -7.38
C VAL A 128 21.67 0.53 -7.76
N LYS A 129 20.85 -0.06 -6.88
CA LYS A 129 19.40 -0.23 -7.09
C LYS A 129 18.66 -0.10 -5.75
N THR A 130 17.46 0.46 -5.80
CA THR A 130 16.63 0.67 -4.62
C THR A 130 15.19 0.30 -4.93
N MET A 131 14.47 -0.18 -3.92
CA MET A 131 13.03 -0.47 -3.97
C MET A 131 12.34 0.33 -2.87
N ILE A 132 11.13 0.81 -3.15
CA ILE A 132 10.26 1.40 -2.14
C ILE A 132 9.30 0.29 -1.70
N GLN A 133 9.25 0.02 -0.40
CA GLN A 133 8.35 -0.98 0.17
C GLN A 133 7.62 -0.39 1.37
N ILE A 134 6.30 -0.56 1.40
CA ILE A 134 5.49 -0.24 2.57
C ILE A 134 5.73 -1.36 3.58
N SER A 135 6.07 -1.03 4.84
CA SER A 135 6.25 -2.06 5.86
C SER A 135 4.99 -2.92 5.98
N LEU A 136 5.13 -4.23 6.23
CA LEU A 136 3.98 -5.13 6.36
C LEU A 136 2.99 -4.58 7.39
N THR A 137 3.50 -4.12 8.53
CA THR A 137 2.70 -3.46 9.58
C THR A 137 1.82 -2.33 9.03
N ARG A 138 2.36 -1.50 8.14
CA ARG A 138 1.63 -0.37 7.56
C ARG A 138 0.66 -0.82 6.46
N GLN A 139 1.02 -1.82 5.65
CA GLN A 139 0.08 -2.44 4.71
C GLN A 139 -1.14 -2.99 5.44
N LEU A 140 -0.92 -3.72 6.54
CA LEU A 140 -1.99 -4.27 7.37
C LEU A 140 -2.86 -3.17 8.00
N ALA A 141 -2.24 -2.11 8.53
CA ALA A 141 -2.98 -0.97 9.06
C ALA A 141 -3.87 -0.29 7.99
N LEU A 142 -3.42 -0.22 6.74
CA LEU A 142 -4.19 0.34 5.63
C LEU A 142 -5.37 -0.55 5.23
N CYS A 143 -5.15 -1.87 5.15
CA CYS A 143 -6.22 -2.84 4.94
C CYS A 143 -7.30 -2.73 6.03
N LEU A 144 -6.88 -2.60 7.29
CA LEU A 144 -7.79 -2.45 8.43
C LEU A 144 -8.53 -1.10 8.43
N ALA A 145 -7.93 -0.04 7.89
CA ALA A 145 -8.55 1.28 7.80
C ALA A 145 -9.64 1.36 6.71
N ASP A 146 -9.52 0.57 5.64
CA ASP A 146 -10.52 0.49 4.58
C ASP A 146 -11.77 -0.27 5.05
N ASN A 147 -12.93 0.38 5.01
CA ASN A 147 -14.18 -0.22 5.46
C ASN A 147 -14.63 -1.41 4.60
N THR A 148 -14.36 -1.40 3.30
CA THR A 148 -14.71 -2.50 2.39
C THR A 148 -13.88 -3.72 2.73
N ILE A 149 -12.56 -3.54 2.83
CA ILE A 149 -11.65 -4.62 3.21
C ILE A 149 -12.02 -5.12 4.61
N ARG A 150 -12.19 -4.23 5.60
CA ARG A 150 -12.60 -4.64 6.95
C ARG A 150 -13.90 -5.45 6.96
N ASN A 151 -14.90 -5.08 6.16
CA ASN A 151 -16.14 -5.84 6.06
C ASN A 151 -15.93 -7.22 5.42
N GLU A 152 -15.07 -7.34 4.41
CA GLU A 152 -14.67 -8.64 3.85
C GLU A 152 -13.92 -9.48 4.90
N MET A 153 -13.05 -8.89 5.71
CA MET A 153 -12.33 -9.58 6.80
C MET A 153 -13.31 -10.14 7.83
N ILE A 154 -14.30 -9.34 8.26
CA ILE A 154 -15.36 -9.74 9.18
C ILE A 154 -16.22 -10.87 8.57
N TYR A 155 -16.53 -10.79 7.28
CA TYR A 155 -17.25 -11.86 6.57
C TYR A 155 -16.48 -13.19 6.64
N CYS A 156 -15.19 -13.17 6.31
CA CYS A 156 -14.35 -14.37 6.35
C CYS A 156 -14.26 -14.99 7.75
N HIS A 157 -14.13 -14.14 8.78
CA HIS A 157 -14.08 -14.58 10.17
C HIS A 157 -15.41 -15.22 10.61
N ASN A 158 -16.54 -14.59 10.29
CA ASN A 158 -17.86 -15.06 10.69
C ASN A 158 -18.42 -16.17 9.78
N HIS A 159 -17.77 -16.48 8.65
CA HIS A 159 -18.26 -17.48 7.70
C HIS A 159 -18.44 -18.85 8.34
N GLN A 160 -19.66 -19.39 8.25
CA GLN A 160 -19.99 -20.74 8.68
C GLN A 160 -20.26 -21.59 7.45
N SER A 161 -19.57 -22.72 7.33
CA SER A 161 -19.75 -23.62 6.20
C SER A 161 -21.19 -24.13 6.12
N SER A 162 -21.73 -24.25 4.91
CA SER A 162 -23.08 -24.80 4.73
C SER A 162 -23.16 -26.23 5.28
N GLN A 163 -24.20 -26.52 6.07
CA GLN A 163 -24.41 -27.88 6.63
C GLN A 163 -24.79 -28.92 5.56
N ASN A 164 -25.13 -28.47 4.35
CA ASN A 164 -25.63 -29.31 3.27
C ASN A 164 -24.50 -29.94 2.44
N GLY A 165 -23.22 -29.72 2.80
CA GLY A 165 -22.07 -30.31 2.12
C GLY A 165 -21.73 -29.71 0.76
N ASN A 166 -22.52 -28.76 0.26
CA ASN A 166 -22.20 -28.01 -0.95
C ASN A 166 -21.16 -26.94 -0.62
N LYS A 167 -20.04 -26.97 -1.34
CA LYS A 167 -19.04 -25.90 -1.34
C LYS A 167 -19.50 -24.80 -2.28
N SER A 168 -20.15 -23.79 -1.71
CA SER A 168 -20.52 -22.57 -2.41
C SER A 168 -19.43 -21.50 -2.34
N ASP A 169 -18.56 -21.61 -1.34
CA ASP A 169 -17.49 -20.67 -1.04
C ASP A 169 -16.16 -21.42 -0.82
N VAL A 170 -15.03 -20.76 -1.10
CA VAL A 170 -13.69 -21.30 -0.84
C VAL A 170 -13.49 -21.63 0.65
N PHE A 171 -14.14 -20.88 1.54
CA PHE A 171 -14.14 -21.08 2.99
C PHE A 171 -14.98 -22.28 3.43
N ASP A 172 -15.76 -22.91 2.56
CA ASP A 172 -16.48 -24.16 2.87
C ASP A 172 -15.54 -25.40 2.84
N GLY A 173 -14.28 -25.22 2.44
CA GLY A 173 -13.29 -26.28 2.40
C GLY A 173 -12.97 -26.87 3.78
N GLN A 174 -12.93 -28.20 3.89
CA GLN A 174 -12.58 -28.90 5.13
C GLN A 174 -11.20 -28.50 5.68
N ALA A 175 -10.21 -28.28 4.81
CA ALA A 175 -8.89 -27.83 5.23
C ALA A 175 -8.97 -26.49 5.98
N TYR A 176 -9.68 -25.51 5.42
CA TYR A 176 -9.87 -24.20 6.03
C TYR A 176 -10.66 -24.29 7.35
N GLN A 177 -11.80 -24.98 7.36
CA GLN A 177 -12.61 -25.15 8.57
C GLN A 177 -11.84 -25.84 9.70
N SER A 178 -10.94 -26.78 9.36
CA SER A 178 -10.12 -27.49 10.36
C SER A 178 -9.11 -26.60 11.07
N ILE A 179 -8.59 -25.55 10.41
CA ILE A 179 -7.60 -24.64 10.99
C ILE A 179 -8.19 -23.31 11.47
N LYS A 180 -9.47 -23.03 11.16
CA LYS A 180 -10.15 -21.77 11.53
C LYS A 180 -10.00 -21.41 13.02
N HIS A 181 -10.03 -22.40 13.90
CA HIS A 181 -9.90 -22.23 15.34
C HIS A 181 -8.53 -21.68 15.79
N LEU A 182 -7.49 -21.80 14.96
CA LEU A 182 -6.17 -21.24 15.24
C LEU A 182 -6.13 -19.72 15.12
N PHE A 183 -7.18 -19.13 14.53
CA PHE A 183 -7.30 -17.70 14.31
C PHE A 183 -8.49 -17.15 15.11
N SER A 184 -8.23 -16.92 16.40
CA SER A 184 -9.24 -16.47 17.36
C SER A 184 -9.61 -14.99 17.25
N ASP A 185 -8.80 -14.20 16.56
CA ASP A 185 -9.03 -12.78 16.33
C ASP A 185 -9.47 -12.54 14.87
N GLU A 186 -10.48 -11.68 14.72
CA GLU A 186 -11.15 -11.38 13.45
C GLU A 186 -10.21 -10.86 12.36
N ASN A 187 -9.09 -10.25 12.75
CA ASN A 187 -8.11 -9.71 11.83
C ASN A 187 -7.12 -10.77 11.32
N TYR A 188 -6.81 -11.81 12.10
CA TYR A 188 -5.77 -12.78 11.74
C TYR A 188 -6.11 -13.63 10.52
N ILE A 189 -7.36 -14.09 10.42
CA ILE A 189 -7.83 -14.94 9.31
C ILE A 189 -7.60 -14.25 7.97
N ALA A 190 -8.04 -13.01 7.87
CA ALA A 190 -8.02 -12.31 6.61
C ALA A 190 -6.64 -11.73 6.27
N ILE A 191 -5.82 -11.41 7.28
CA ILE A 191 -4.42 -11.05 7.08
C ILE A 191 -3.64 -12.21 6.48
N LEU A 192 -3.82 -13.43 6.99
CA LEU A 192 -3.15 -14.62 6.45
C LEU A 192 -3.53 -14.86 4.98
N LEU A 193 -4.82 -14.80 4.67
CA LEU A 193 -5.33 -15.00 3.32
C LEU A 193 -4.85 -13.92 2.33
N SER A 194 -4.72 -12.67 2.79
CA SER A 194 -4.25 -11.56 1.95
C SER A 194 -2.75 -11.64 1.62
N VAL A 195 -1.97 -12.42 2.36
CA VAL A 195 -0.52 -12.58 2.20
C VAL A 195 -0.17 -13.84 1.39
N ASP A 196 -0.98 -14.90 1.47
CA ASP A 196 -0.78 -16.20 0.78
C ASP A 196 -1.37 -16.24 -0.65
N ASP A 197 -1.05 -15.27 -1.52
CA ASP A 197 -1.41 -15.24 -2.95
C ASP A 197 -2.89 -15.01 -3.34
N PHE A 198 -3.82 -14.79 -2.40
CA PHE A 198 -5.10 -14.16 -2.76
C PHE A 198 -4.89 -12.66 -2.88
N HIS A 199 -4.51 -12.23 -4.09
CA HIS A 199 -4.37 -10.84 -4.50
C HIS A 199 -5.28 -9.91 -3.68
N CYS A 200 -4.66 -9.13 -2.78
CA CYS A 200 -5.27 -7.89 -2.30
C CYS A 200 -5.58 -7.08 -3.56
N LYS A 201 -6.85 -7.11 -4.01
CA LYS A 201 -7.29 -6.59 -5.32
C LYS A 201 -6.58 -5.28 -5.61
N ASN A 202 -5.66 -5.36 -6.58
CA ASN A 202 -4.93 -4.31 -7.28
C ASN A 202 -5.24 -2.86 -6.88
N HIS A 203 -4.80 -2.43 -5.69
CA HIS A 203 -4.74 -1.01 -5.34
C HIS A 203 -3.31 -0.55 -4.99
N TRP A 204 -2.33 -1.45 -5.16
CA TRP A 204 -0.92 -1.19 -4.86
C TRP A 204 -0.06 -0.91 -6.10
N GLU A 205 -0.60 -1.07 -7.32
CA GLU A 205 0.03 -0.59 -8.56
C GLU A 205 -0.25 0.91 -8.83
N LEU A 206 -0.92 1.60 -7.90
CA LEU A 206 -1.35 2.99 -8.05
C LEU A 206 -0.60 3.97 -7.12
N LEU A 207 0.57 3.60 -6.59
CA LEU A 207 1.54 4.51 -5.98
C LEU A 207 2.81 4.55 -6.84
#